data_AF-A0A524KLD9-F1
#
_entry.id   AF-A0A524KLD9-F1
#
_cell.length_a   1.000
_cell.length_b   1.000
_cell.length_c   1.000
_cell.angle_alpha   90.00
_cell.angle_beta   90.00
_cell.angle_gamma   90.00
#
_symmetry.space_group_name_H-M   'P 1'
#
loop_
_entity.id
_entity.type
_entity.pdbx_description
1 polymer ?
#
loop_
_entity_poly.entity_id
_entity_poly.type
_entity_poly.pdbx_seq_one_letter_code
_entity_poly.pdbx_strand_id
1 'polypeptide(L)'
;DVVYNHLGPDGAYAAACSRRFFSSSHESPWGAGINLDGPGSTGVRAFFIENALHWIHEYHLDGLRLDATHALVDDGERHFLAELAARAHAEARDRTVLLFAEDSRNLACVVRPAPEGGWGLDAVWSDDLHHQVLRMLAGDAEGYFADFCGTAPDLATTLRQGWVFTGQHSPHEGGPRGTDPAGIPPRRFVVCIQNHDQVGNRALGERLHHQVDLSAYRAASVLLLCAPQTPLLFMGQEWAAGTSFRFFTDHSPDLGRLVTEGRREEFRSFSSFSSPEARARIPDPQSRTTFEDSRLRWEEREREPHASVLRLNRALLALRRDEPALRDARACGVEVSAVDTGTVLLRREARDGAALVAVVRLLGSGVVEIPASALRGAPPGSWTAVLSTEDPEHSPDPLPIGLDPAGRTLQVRFARPGAVVLKVRAGTA
;
A
#
# COMPACT_ATOMS: atom_id res chain seq x y z
N ASP A 1 5.96 14.00 0.07
CA ASP A 1 4.77 13.91 -0.79
C ASP A 1 4.63 15.24 -1.49
N VAL A 2 4.43 15.26 -2.81
CA VAL A 2 4.29 16.48 -3.61
C VAL A 2 3.13 16.32 -4.59
N VAL A 3 2.36 17.38 -4.74
CA VAL A 3 1.17 17.41 -5.61
C VAL A 3 1.47 18.28 -6.82
N TYR A 4 1.64 17.64 -7.98
CA TYR A 4 1.90 18.33 -9.25
C TYR A 4 0.75 18.22 -10.24
N ASN A 5 -0.30 17.45 -9.91
CA ASN A 5 -1.43 17.17 -10.80
C ASN A 5 -2.57 18.20 -10.67
N HIS A 6 -2.61 18.99 -9.59
CA HIS A 6 -3.54 20.10 -9.40
C HIS A 6 -2.95 21.13 -8.41
N LEU A 7 -3.64 22.26 -8.23
CA LEU A 7 -3.37 23.24 -7.18
C LEU A 7 -4.59 23.33 -6.24
N GLY A 8 -4.35 23.68 -4.98
CA GLY A 8 -5.42 23.87 -4.00
C GLY A 8 -6.41 24.98 -4.43
N PRO A 9 -7.67 24.91 -3.95
CA PRO A 9 -8.74 25.82 -4.36
C PRO A 9 -8.59 27.25 -3.81
N ASP A 10 -7.67 27.47 -2.86
CA ASP A 10 -7.38 28.76 -2.26
C ASP A 10 -5.87 29.04 -2.31
N GLY A 11 -5.50 30.32 -2.50
CA GLY A 11 -4.10 30.77 -2.59
C GLY A 11 -3.37 30.51 -3.92
N ALA A 12 -4.01 29.85 -4.89
CA ALA A 12 -3.40 29.52 -6.20
C ALA A 12 -3.55 30.65 -7.24
N TYR A 13 -2.67 31.66 -7.20
CA TYR A 13 -2.70 32.80 -8.12
C TYR A 13 -2.10 32.54 -9.52
N ALA A 14 -1.79 31.28 -9.86
CA ALA A 14 -1.14 30.93 -11.12
C ALA A 14 -1.93 31.40 -12.36
N ALA A 15 -3.27 31.28 -12.34
CA ALA A 15 -4.14 31.77 -13.42
C ALA A 15 -4.10 33.29 -13.61
N ALA A 16 -3.81 34.06 -12.55
CA ALA A 16 -3.68 35.51 -12.63
C ALA A 16 -2.37 35.92 -13.33
N CYS A 17 -1.31 35.13 -13.18
CA CYS A 17 -0.03 35.35 -13.86
C CYS A 17 -0.06 34.89 -15.31
N SER A 18 -0.63 33.71 -15.58
CA SER A 18 -0.76 33.18 -16.93
C SER A 18 -1.91 32.20 -17.04
N ARG A 19 -2.84 32.46 -17.97
CA ARG A 19 -3.92 31.52 -18.31
C ARG A 19 -3.41 30.22 -18.92
N ARG A 20 -2.17 30.20 -19.42
CA ARG A 20 -1.53 29.00 -19.98
C ARG A 20 -0.93 28.08 -18.92
N PHE A 21 -1.04 28.42 -17.63
CA PHE A 21 -0.64 27.51 -16.56
C PHE A 21 -1.51 26.24 -16.53
N PHE A 22 -2.79 26.42 -16.87
CA PHE A 22 -3.77 25.34 -16.94
C PHE A 22 -3.98 24.90 -18.38
N SER A 23 -4.25 23.61 -18.55
CA SER A 23 -4.53 22.98 -19.83
C SER A 23 -5.86 23.48 -20.38
N SER A 24 -5.93 23.60 -21.70
CA SER A 24 -7.18 23.83 -22.43
C SER A 24 -7.80 22.55 -22.99
N SER A 25 -7.09 21.43 -22.89
CA SER A 25 -7.48 20.12 -23.45
C SER A 25 -7.73 19.06 -22.39
N HIS A 26 -7.21 19.24 -21.18
CA HIS A 26 -7.22 18.25 -20.12
C HIS A 26 -7.87 18.82 -18.85
N GLU A 27 -8.72 18.01 -18.21
CA GLU A 27 -9.32 18.30 -16.91
C GLU A 27 -8.76 17.32 -15.85
N SER A 28 -8.84 17.70 -14.58
CA SER A 28 -8.47 16.87 -13.43
C SER A 28 -9.68 16.69 -12.52
N PRO A 29 -9.80 15.56 -11.79
CA PRO A 29 -10.87 15.37 -10.81
C PRO A 29 -10.92 16.47 -9.73
N TRP A 30 -9.80 17.17 -9.49
CA TRP A 30 -9.67 18.20 -8.45
C TRP A 30 -9.61 19.63 -8.99
N GLY A 31 -9.84 19.85 -10.29
CA GLY A 31 -9.87 21.17 -10.89
C GLY A 31 -9.37 21.22 -12.33
N ALA A 32 -8.94 22.41 -12.78
CA ALA A 32 -8.36 22.57 -14.11
C ALA A 32 -7.07 21.75 -14.23
N GLY A 33 -6.91 21.00 -15.34
CA GLY A 33 -5.70 20.23 -15.59
C GLY A 33 -4.47 21.12 -15.72
N ILE A 34 -3.30 20.62 -15.35
CA ILE A 34 -2.03 21.34 -15.51
C ILE A 34 -1.57 21.26 -16.97
N ASN A 35 -1.07 22.38 -17.52
CA ASN A 35 -0.60 22.41 -18.91
C ASN A 35 0.81 21.80 -19.05
N LEU A 36 0.89 20.52 -19.41
CA LEU A 36 2.16 19.81 -19.57
C LEU A 36 2.60 19.61 -21.03
N ASP A 37 1.68 19.71 -21.98
CA ASP A 37 1.91 19.44 -23.42
C ASP A 37 1.47 20.58 -24.36
N GLY A 38 0.56 21.44 -23.92
CA GLY A 38 -0.01 22.51 -24.72
C GLY A 38 0.88 23.75 -24.91
N PRO A 39 0.41 24.77 -25.66
CA PRO A 39 1.16 25.99 -25.90
C PRO A 39 1.60 26.69 -24.60
N GLY A 40 2.91 26.90 -24.44
CA GLY A 40 3.49 27.55 -23.25
C GLY A 40 3.73 26.60 -22.06
N SER A 41 3.55 25.29 -22.23
CA SER A 41 3.78 24.28 -21.19
C SER A 41 5.22 24.24 -20.67
N THR A 42 6.23 24.62 -21.48
CA THR A 42 7.65 24.59 -21.06
C THR A 42 7.91 25.32 -19.74
N GLY A 43 7.28 26.48 -19.53
CA GLY A 43 7.43 27.22 -18.26
C GLY A 43 6.73 26.54 -17.08
N VAL A 44 5.59 25.87 -17.33
CA VAL A 44 4.83 25.13 -16.32
C VAL A 44 5.58 23.86 -15.92
N ARG A 45 6.09 23.10 -16.89
CA ARG A 45 6.96 21.93 -16.65
C ARG A 45 8.20 22.34 -15.84
N ALA A 46 8.86 23.41 -16.24
CA ALA A 46 10.02 23.93 -15.52
C ALA A 46 9.66 24.32 -14.07
N PHE A 47 8.51 24.97 -13.84
CA PHE A 47 8.05 25.31 -12.49
C PHE A 47 7.99 24.09 -11.56
N PHE A 48 7.36 23.00 -12.00
CA PHE A 48 7.24 21.78 -11.17
C PHE A 48 8.54 20.99 -11.07
N ILE A 49 9.35 20.92 -12.14
CA ILE A 49 10.67 20.28 -12.09
C ILE A 49 11.60 21.02 -11.13
N GLU A 50 11.69 22.35 -11.24
CA GLU A 50 12.52 23.16 -10.36
C GLU A 50 11.99 23.13 -8.91
N ASN A 51 10.67 22.99 -8.68
CA ASN A 51 10.14 22.73 -7.34
C ASN A 51 10.63 21.38 -6.77
N ALA A 52 10.62 20.31 -7.57
CA ALA A 52 11.14 19.02 -7.14
C ALA A 52 12.64 19.09 -6.81
N LEU A 53 13.42 19.74 -7.67
CA LEU A 53 14.84 19.95 -7.46
C LEU A 53 15.10 20.82 -6.22
N HIS A 54 14.26 21.82 -5.94
CA HIS A 54 14.37 22.63 -4.74
C HIS A 54 14.23 21.79 -3.46
N TRP A 55 13.24 20.89 -3.39
CA TRP A 55 13.11 19.97 -2.25
C TRP A 55 14.33 19.05 -2.07
N ILE A 56 14.92 18.62 -3.18
CA ILE A 56 16.12 17.77 -3.21
C ILE A 56 17.36 18.57 -2.77
N HIS A 57 17.53 19.80 -3.23
CA HIS A 57 18.75 20.58 -3.01
C HIS A 57 18.75 21.41 -1.73
N GLU A 58 17.63 22.05 -1.40
CA GLU A 58 17.57 22.96 -0.24
C GLU A 58 17.20 22.21 1.03
N TYR A 59 16.25 21.28 0.92
CA TYR A 59 15.74 20.51 2.06
C TYR A 59 16.37 19.13 2.19
N HIS A 60 17.28 18.77 1.28
CA HIS A 60 18.03 17.52 1.28
C HIS A 60 17.15 16.26 1.35
N LEU A 61 15.91 16.30 0.84
CA LEU A 61 15.03 15.13 0.86
C LEU A 61 15.62 13.99 0.02
N ASP A 62 15.57 12.75 0.53
CA ASP A 62 16.09 11.54 -0.15
C ASP A 62 15.18 11.01 -1.27
N GLY A 63 14.02 11.63 -1.44
CA GLY A 63 13.07 11.23 -2.47
C GLY A 63 11.75 11.96 -2.37
N LEU A 64 10.93 11.78 -3.40
CA LEU A 64 9.60 12.37 -3.51
C LEU A 64 8.60 11.29 -3.88
N ARG A 65 7.44 11.30 -3.22
CA ARG A 65 6.23 10.61 -3.70
C ARG A 65 5.39 11.63 -4.45
N LEU A 66 5.07 11.32 -5.70
CA LEU A 66 4.30 12.12 -6.62
C LEU A 66 2.84 11.67 -6.53
N ASP A 67 1.99 12.58 -6.07
CA ASP A 67 0.55 12.37 -5.93
C ASP A 67 -0.13 12.21 -7.29
N ALA A 68 -1.08 11.28 -7.35
CA ALA A 68 -2.00 11.01 -8.45
C ALA A 68 -1.37 11.21 -9.84
N THR A 69 -0.31 10.47 -10.16
CA THR A 69 0.41 10.61 -11.42
C THR A 69 -0.43 10.27 -12.65
N HIS A 70 -1.57 9.61 -12.45
CA HIS A 70 -2.56 9.39 -13.48
C HIS A 70 -3.26 10.67 -13.98
N ALA A 71 -3.32 11.72 -13.14
CA ALA A 71 -3.88 13.01 -13.50
C ALA A 71 -2.84 13.99 -14.10
N LEU A 72 -1.57 13.60 -14.18
CA LEU A 72 -0.53 14.31 -14.94
C LEU A 72 -0.62 13.94 -16.42
N VAL A 73 -1.68 14.39 -17.10
CA VAL A 73 -1.91 14.10 -18.52
C VAL A 73 -0.92 14.91 -19.37
N ASP A 74 -0.15 14.20 -20.19
CA ASP A 74 0.88 14.77 -21.06
C ASP A 74 1.05 13.89 -22.31
N ASP A 75 0.51 14.36 -23.44
CA ASP A 75 0.60 13.70 -24.74
C ASP A 75 1.85 14.13 -25.54
N GLY A 76 2.79 14.84 -24.91
CA GLY A 76 4.04 15.25 -25.52
C GLY A 76 4.96 14.08 -25.86
N GLU A 77 5.93 14.31 -26.75
CA GLU A 77 6.92 13.30 -27.17
C GLU A 77 7.67 12.69 -25.97
N ARG A 78 7.94 13.50 -24.95
CA ARG A 78 8.51 13.06 -23.68
C ARG A 78 7.59 13.44 -22.52
N HIS A 79 6.99 12.41 -21.93
CA HIS A 79 6.15 12.54 -20.75
C HIS A 79 6.85 13.29 -19.60
N PHE A 80 6.11 14.13 -18.88
CA PHE A 80 6.57 14.99 -17.80
C PHE A 80 7.32 14.21 -16.72
N LEU A 81 6.76 13.07 -16.32
CA LEU A 81 7.39 12.17 -15.34
C LEU A 81 8.76 11.65 -15.81
N ALA A 82 8.92 11.40 -17.11
CA ALA A 82 10.19 10.96 -17.67
C ALA A 82 11.23 12.09 -17.72
N GLU A 83 10.79 13.34 -17.90
CA GLU A 83 11.65 14.52 -17.79
C GLU A 83 12.07 14.77 -16.34
N LEU A 84 11.10 14.77 -15.43
CA LEU A 84 11.30 14.96 -14.00
C LEU A 84 12.26 13.92 -13.41
N ALA A 85 12.06 12.64 -13.71
CA ALA A 85 12.91 11.57 -13.19
C ALA A 85 14.37 11.72 -13.65
N ALA A 86 14.58 11.95 -14.94
CA ALA A 86 15.93 12.15 -15.46
C ALA A 86 16.62 13.38 -14.85
N ARG A 87 15.90 14.49 -14.66
CA ARG A 87 16.44 15.70 -14.03
C ARG A 87 16.79 15.45 -12.56
N ALA A 88 15.89 14.85 -11.79
CA ALA A 88 16.13 14.54 -10.38
C ALA A 88 17.32 13.58 -10.19
N HIS A 89 17.43 12.54 -11.01
CA HIS A 89 18.55 11.58 -10.94
C HIS A 89 19.88 12.19 -11.40
N ALA A 90 19.88 13.06 -12.42
CA ALA A 90 21.10 13.75 -12.85
C ALA A 90 21.63 14.71 -11.77
N GLU A 91 20.73 15.34 -11.03
CA GLU A 91 21.06 16.30 -9.98
C GLU A 91 21.30 15.65 -8.60
N ALA A 92 21.08 14.35 -8.48
CA ALA A 92 21.30 13.59 -7.24
C ALA A 92 22.79 13.50 -6.83
N ARG A 93 23.73 13.94 -7.69
CA ARG A 93 25.18 13.98 -7.43
C ARG A 93 25.72 12.69 -6.80
N ASP A 94 26.16 12.74 -5.55
CA ASP A 94 26.78 11.68 -4.77
C ASP A 94 25.80 10.91 -3.86
N ARG A 95 24.52 11.26 -3.89
CA ARG A 95 23.45 10.59 -3.13
C ARG A 95 22.42 9.93 -4.04
N THR A 96 21.65 9.01 -3.47
CA THR A 96 20.52 8.40 -4.17
C THR A 96 19.26 9.22 -3.89
N VAL A 97 18.56 9.63 -4.95
CA VAL A 97 17.22 10.25 -4.85
C VAL A 97 16.21 9.30 -5.46
N LEU A 98 15.15 8.98 -4.71
CA LEU A 98 14.11 8.05 -5.14
C LEU A 98 12.80 8.78 -5.49
N LEU A 99 12.21 8.44 -6.64
CA LEU A 99 10.90 8.94 -7.04
C LEU A 99 9.85 7.83 -7.02
N PHE A 100 8.77 8.07 -6.31
CA PHE A 100 7.64 7.17 -6.17
C PHE A 100 6.42 7.76 -6.86
N ALA A 101 5.75 7.00 -7.70
CA ALA A 101 4.44 7.38 -8.23
C ALA A 101 3.31 6.81 -7.37
N GLU A 102 2.28 7.60 -7.12
CA GLU A 102 0.94 7.07 -6.89
C GLU A 102 0.20 6.96 -8.23
N ASP A 103 0.03 5.74 -8.73
CA ASP A 103 -0.62 5.50 -10.01
C ASP A 103 -1.56 4.31 -9.96
N SER A 104 -2.86 4.56 -10.11
CA SER A 104 -3.90 3.53 -10.05
C SER A 104 -3.99 2.67 -11.33
N ARG A 105 -3.32 3.04 -12.41
CA ARG A 105 -3.52 2.46 -13.75
C ARG A 105 -2.75 1.17 -14.00
N ASN A 106 -1.88 0.75 -13.08
CA ASN A 106 -0.99 -0.43 -13.22
C ASN A 106 -0.12 -0.38 -14.50
N LEU A 107 0.56 0.75 -14.72
CA LEU A 107 1.41 0.98 -15.89
C LEU A 107 2.88 0.64 -15.62
N ALA A 108 3.38 -0.42 -16.25
CA ALA A 108 4.75 -0.86 -16.17
C ALA A 108 5.75 0.19 -16.69
N CYS A 109 5.32 1.03 -17.64
CA CYS A 109 6.16 2.12 -18.16
C CYS A 109 6.54 3.13 -17.07
N VAL A 110 5.74 3.33 -16.02
CA VAL A 110 6.04 4.27 -14.92
C VAL A 110 7.44 4.01 -14.34
N VAL A 111 7.76 2.73 -14.11
CA VAL A 111 8.99 2.31 -13.42
C VAL A 111 10.04 1.69 -14.33
N ARG A 112 9.70 1.36 -15.59
CA ARG A 112 10.69 0.89 -16.57
C ARG A 112 11.69 2.01 -16.87
N PRO A 113 12.97 1.69 -17.11
CA PRO A 113 13.97 2.69 -17.47
C PRO A 113 13.72 3.22 -18.88
N ALA A 114 14.23 4.42 -19.18
CA ALA A 114 14.03 5.08 -20.48
C ALA A 114 14.45 4.24 -21.70
N PRO A 115 15.57 3.47 -21.69
CA PRO A 115 15.92 2.59 -22.81
C PRO A 115 14.90 1.48 -23.10
N GLU A 116 14.01 1.16 -22.16
CA GLU A 116 12.92 0.19 -22.30
C GLU A 116 11.56 0.86 -22.55
N GLY A 117 11.55 2.16 -22.90
CA GLY A 117 10.34 2.93 -23.16
C GLY A 117 9.56 3.34 -21.90
N GLY A 118 10.19 3.33 -20.73
CA GLY A 118 9.58 3.77 -19.48
C GLY A 118 9.95 5.20 -19.05
N TRP A 119 9.28 5.70 -18.02
CA TRP A 119 9.47 7.02 -17.44
C TRP A 119 10.58 7.06 -16.38
N GLY A 120 11.07 5.90 -15.93
CA GLY A 120 12.26 5.81 -15.10
C GLY A 120 12.06 6.14 -13.62
N LEU A 121 10.83 6.18 -13.10
CA LEU A 121 10.61 6.33 -11.66
C LEU A 121 11.08 5.08 -10.91
N ASP A 122 11.43 5.24 -9.64
CA ASP A 122 12.06 4.18 -8.85
C ASP A 122 11.05 3.14 -8.34
N ALA A 123 9.83 3.57 -8.04
CA ALA A 123 8.75 2.69 -7.62
C ALA A 123 7.36 3.31 -7.84
N VAL A 124 6.33 2.48 -7.74
CA VAL A 124 4.91 2.86 -7.85
C VAL A 124 4.12 2.25 -6.71
N TRP A 125 3.17 3.00 -6.15
CA TRP A 125 2.21 2.50 -5.18
C TRP A 125 1.25 1.54 -5.89
N SER A 126 1.27 0.27 -5.46
CA SER A 126 0.45 -0.81 -5.98
C SER A 126 -0.62 -1.16 -4.96
N ASP A 127 -1.80 -0.58 -5.14
CA ASP A 127 -2.89 -0.69 -4.18
C ASP A 127 -3.66 -2.01 -4.30
N ASP A 128 -3.40 -2.82 -5.32
CA ASP A 128 -4.09 -4.10 -5.53
C ASP A 128 -3.93 -5.04 -4.32
N LEU A 129 -2.76 -5.04 -3.63
CA LEU A 129 -2.59 -5.83 -2.40
C LEU A 129 -3.52 -5.32 -1.30
N HIS A 130 -3.56 -4.01 -1.12
CA HIS A 130 -4.42 -3.34 -0.14
C HIS A 130 -5.88 -3.72 -0.41
N HIS A 131 -6.37 -3.51 -1.63
CA HIS A 131 -7.77 -3.78 -1.98
C HIS A 131 -8.17 -5.24 -1.77
N GLN A 132 -7.30 -6.20 -2.15
CA GLN A 132 -7.55 -7.62 -1.90
C GLN A 132 -7.62 -7.96 -0.41
N VAL A 133 -6.76 -7.35 0.43
CA VAL A 133 -6.79 -7.55 1.89
C VAL A 133 -8.08 -7.00 2.48
N LEU A 134 -8.50 -5.79 2.12
CA LEU A 134 -9.74 -5.19 2.64
C LEU A 134 -10.98 -5.94 2.14
N ARG A 135 -11.00 -6.32 0.87
CA ARG A 135 -12.06 -7.15 0.30
C ARG A 135 -12.23 -8.46 1.06
N MET A 136 -11.12 -9.10 1.42
CA MET A 136 -11.11 -10.36 2.17
C MET A 136 -11.55 -10.17 3.63
N LEU A 137 -10.97 -9.19 4.33
CA LEU A 137 -11.08 -9.09 5.79
C LEU A 137 -12.25 -8.22 6.26
N ALA A 138 -12.45 -7.07 5.62
CA ALA A 138 -13.49 -6.11 5.96
C ALA A 138 -14.77 -6.30 5.12
N GLY A 139 -14.69 -7.06 4.02
CA GLY A 139 -15.82 -7.34 3.14
C GLY A 139 -16.22 -6.18 2.23
N ASP A 140 -15.40 -5.11 2.18
CA ASP A 140 -15.64 -3.93 1.34
C ASP A 140 -15.91 -4.34 -0.11
N ALA A 141 -16.99 -3.87 -0.72
CA ALA A 141 -17.45 -4.31 -2.05
C ALA A 141 -17.78 -3.16 -3.02
N GLU A 142 -17.91 -1.95 -2.49
CA GLU A 142 -18.43 -0.78 -3.20
C GLU A 142 -17.26 0.07 -3.76
N GLY A 143 -17.52 0.87 -4.79
CA GLY A 143 -16.49 1.68 -5.44
C GLY A 143 -15.41 0.81 -6.12
N TYR A 144 -14.14 1.19 -5.97
CA TYR A 144 -13.01 0.45 -6.57
C TYR A 144 -12.83 -0.96 -5.99
N PHE A 145 -13.42 -1.29 -4.83
CA PHE A 145 -13.37 -2.66 -4.29
C PHE A 145 -14.15 -3.67 -5.14
N ALA A 146 -15.05 -3.22 -6.01
CA ALA A 146 -15.82 -4.07 -6.93
C ALA A 146 -14.92 -4.83 -7.93
N ASP A 147 -13.69 -4.36 -8.14
CA ASP A 147 -12.69 -4.99 -9.00
C ASP A 147 -12.06 -6.24 -8.39
N PHE A 148 -12.24 -6.46 -7.08
CA PHE A 148 -11.48 -7.45 -6.33
C PHE A 148 -12.40 -8.53 -5.73
N CYS A 149 -11.96 -9.78 -5.79
CA CYS A 149 -12.67 -10.91 -5.18
C CYS A 149 -12.31 -11.13 -3.71
N GLY A 150 -11.13 -10.67 -3.27
CA GLY A 150 -10.66 -10.83 -1.88
C GLY A 150 -10.31 -12.26 -1.52
N THR A 151 -9.65 -12.98 -2.43
CA THR A 151 -9.33 -14.40 -2.24
C THR A 151 -7.83 -14.63 -2.03
N ALA A 152 -7.46 -15.68 -1.29
CA ALA A 152 -6.05 -16.02 -1.11
C ALA A 152 -5.31 -16.29 -2.44
N PRO A 153 -5.93 -16.93 -3.46
CA PRO A 153 -5.33 -17.03 -4.80
C PRO A 153 -5.01 -15.68 -5.44
N ASP A 154 -5.87 -14.68 -5.31
CA ASP A 154 -5.61 -13.36 -5.89
C ASP A 154 -4.54 -12.59 -5.11
N LEU A 155 -4.51 -12.71 -3.78
CA LEU A 155 -3.41 -12.20 -2.96
C LEU A 155 -2.07 -12.84 -3.36
N ALA A 156 -2.04 -14.15 -3.55
CA ALA A 156 -0.85 -14.87 -3.99
C ALA A 156 -0.41 -14.45 -5.40
N THR A 157 -1.36 -14.15 -6.30
CA THR A 157 -1.08 -13.61 -7.63
C THR A 157 -0.50 -12.19 -7.55
N THR A 158 -1.14 -11.31 -6.78
CA THR A 158 -0.69 -9.94 -6.54
C THR A 158 0.73 -9.90 -5.95
N LEU A 159 1.02 -10.74 -4.96
CA LEU A 159 2.35 -10.80 -4.35
C LEU A 159 3.44 -11.36 -5.28
N ARG A 160 3.08 -12.22 -6.24
CA ARG A 160 4.01 -12.73 -7.26
C ARG A 160 4.30 -11.71 -8.36
N GLN A 161 3.27 -10.98 -8.81
CA GLN A 161 3.33 -10.15 -10.00
C GLN A 161 3.59 -8.67 -9.71
N GLY A 162 3.17 -8.18 -8.54
CA GLY A 162 3.17 -6.76 -8.18
C GLY A 162 1.76 -6.18 -8.11
N TRP A 163 0.92 -6.51 -9.09
CA TRP A 163 -0.52 -6.16 -9.18
C TRP A 163 -1.29 -7.27 -9.88
N VAL A 164 -2.63 -7.28 -9.80
CA VAL A 164 -3.48 -8.32 -10.41
C VAL A 164 -3.99 -7.93 -11.80
N PHE A 165 -4.21 -6.63 -12.05
CA PHE A 165 -4.68 -6.15 -13.35
C PHE A 165 -3.53 -5.90 -14.31
N THR A 166 -3.52 -6.63 -15.42
CA THR A 166 -2.52 -6.65 -16.50
C THR A 166 -3.17 -6.52 -17.89
N GLY A 167 -4.37 -5.96 -17.98
CA GLY A 167 -5.16 -5.77 -19.20
C GLY A 167 -6.57 -6.35 -19.13
N GLN A 168 -6.94 -7.02 -18.03
CA GLN A 168 -8.31 -7.51 -17.79
C GLN A 168 -9.29 -6.35 -17.65
N HIS A 169 -10.57 -6.62 -17.88
CA HIS A 169 -11.64 -5.64 -17.67
C HIS A 169 -11.81 -5.34 -16.17
N SER A 170 -11.76 -4.06 -15.81
CA SER A 170 -12.13 -3.52 -14.49
C SER A 170 -13.63 -3.20 -14.48
N PRO A 171 -14.44 -3.89 -13.65
CA PRO A 171 -15.82 -3.51 -13.39
C PRO A 171 -16.00 -2.04 -12.95
N HIS A 172 -15.06 -1.49 -12.19
CA HIS A 172 -15.11 -0.13 -11.67
C HIS A 172 -14.83 0.93 -12.75
N GLU A 173 -13.77 0.75 -13.55
CA GLU A 173 -13.38 1.69 -14.62
C GLU A 173 -14.17 1.45 -15.92
N GLY A 174 -14.85 0.31 -16.05
CA GLY A 174 -15.65 -0.04 -17.24
C GLY A 174 -14.81 -0.38 -18.48
N GLY A 175 -13.52 -0.69 -18.30
CA GLY A 175 -12.56 -0.88 -19.40
C GLY A 175 -11.36 -1.76 -19.01
N PRO A 176 -10.43 -2.02 -19.94
CA PRO A 176 -9.20 -2.75 -19.63
C PRO A 176 -8.29 -1.93 -18.71
N ARG A 177 -7.79 -2.55 -17.63
CA ARG A 177 -6.90 -1.93 -16.65
C ARG A 177 -5.55 -2.65 -16.60
N GLY A 178 -4.47 -1.90 -16.55
CA GLY A 178 -3.12 -2.41 -16.29
C GLY A 178 -2.35 -2.97 -17.47
N THR A 179 -1.08 -3.25 -17.20
CA THR A 179 -0.09 -3.76 -18.16
C THR A 179 0.72 -4.89 -17.52
N ASP A 180 1.46 -5.67 -18.33
CA ASP A 180 2.29 -6.77 -17.84
C ASP A 180 3.49 -6.26 -17.00
N PRO A 181 3.55 -6.60 -15.69
CA PRO A 181 4.65 -6.20 -14.80
C PRO A 181 5.89 -7.10 -14.91
N ALA A 182 5.90 -8.09 -15.82
CA ALA A 182 7.03 -9.01 -15.98
C ALA A 182 8.36 -8.28 -16.11
N GLY A 183 9.37 -8.78 -15.38
CA GLY A 183 10.72 -8.22 -15.32
C GLY A 183 10.90 -7.07 -14.32
N ILE A 184 9.82 -6.49 -13.79
CA ILE A 184 9.92 -5.42 -12.78
C ILE A 184 10.34 -6.03 -11.43
N PRO A 185 11.42 -5.54 -10.78
CA PRO A 185 11.82 -6.04 -9.47
C PRO A 185 10.75 -5.75 -8.39
N PRO A 186 10.44 -6.69 -7.47
CA PRO A 186 9.40 -6.52 -6.46
C PRO A 186 9.51 -5.23 -5.64
N ARG A 187 10.73 -4.77 -5.33
CA ARG A 187 10.97 -3.51 -4.59
C ARG A 187 10.41 -2.25 -5.28
N ARG A 188 10.12 -2.31 -6.59
CA ARG A 188 9.51 -1.20 -7.33
C ARG A 188 8.00 -1.09 -7.13
N PHE A 189 7.38 -2.03 -6.43
CA PHE A 189 6.00 -1.92 -5.99
C PHE A 189 6.01 -1.53 -4.50
N VAL A 190 5.39 -0.40 -4.18
CA VAL A 190 5.09 -0.01 -2.80
C VAL A 190 3.74 -0.57 -2.44
N VAL A 191 3.65 -1.37 -1.38
CA VAL A 191 2.40 -2.00 -0.95
C VAL A 191 2.10 -1.62 0.49
N CYS A 192 0.81 -1.56 0.84
CA CYS A 192 0.37 -1.26 2.19
C CYS A 192 -0.88 -2.08 2.54
N ILE A 193 -1.26 -2.04 3.82
CA ILE A 193 -2.61 -2.41 4.27
C ILE A 193 -3.36 -1.21 4.84
N GLN A 194 -2.70 -0.06 5.00
CA GLN A 194 -3.25 1.23 5.36
C GLN A 194 -2.32 2.34 4.83
N ASN A 195 -2.90 3.43 4.36
CA ASN A 195 -2.22 4.70 4.10
C ASN A 195 -3.22 5.85 4.43
N HIS A 196 -2.90 7.09 4.06
CA HIS A 196 -3.76 8.23 4.37
C HIS A 196 -5.09 8.20 3.61
N ASP A 197 -5.11 7.80 2.33
CA ASP A 197 -6.34 7.66 1.53
C ASP A 197 -7.18 6.49 2.01
N GLN A 198 -6.56 5.33 2.19
CA GLN A 198 -7.29 4.09 2.48
C GLN A 198 -7.96 4.10 3.86
N VAL A 199 -7.50 4.99 4.76
CA VAL A 199 -8.16 5.29 6.03
C VAL A 199 -9.02 6.55 5.91
N GLY A 200 -8.45 7.66 5.46
CA GLY A 200 -9.06 8.99 5.44
C GLY A 200 -10.18 9.19 4.44
N ASN A 201 -10.19 8.43 3.34
CA ASN A 201 -11.25 8.46 2.34
C ASN A 201 -12.47 7.64 2.78
N ARG A 202 -12.42 6.91 3.90
CA ARG A 202 -13.62 6.35 4.53
C ARG A 202 -14.42 7.45 5.22
N ALA A 203 -15.75 7.32 5.22
CA ALA A 203 -16.66 8.31 5.80
C ALA A 203 -16.35 8.66 7.26
N LEU A 204 -15.89 7.68 8.06
CA LEU A 204 -15.58 7.86 9.48
C LEU A 204 -14.08 7.83 9.80
N GLY A 205 -13.21 7.65 8.80
CA GLY A 205 -11.77 7.56 9.00
C GLY A 205 -11.31 6.31 9.76
N GLU A 206 -12.05 5.20 9.62
CA GLU A 206 -11.80 3.95 10.34
C GLU A 206 -10.54 3.25 9.83
N ARG A 207 -9.68 2.84 10.77
CA ARG A 207 -8.52 2.00 10.46
C ARG A 207 -8.96 0.57 10.20
N LEU A 208 -8.10 -0.24 9.58
CA LEU A 208 -8.40 -1.65 9.28
C LEU A 208 -8.86 -2.42 10.53
N HIS A 209 -8.10 -2.36 11.62
CA HIS A 209 -8.42 -3.06 12.87
C HIS A 209 -9.66 -2.52 13.61
N HIS A 210 -10.25 -1.40 13.18
CA HIS A 210 -11.57 -0.97 13.69
C HIS A 210 -12.69 -1.82 13.09
N GLN A 211 -12.43 -2.48 11.96
CA GLN A 211 -13.41 -3.20 11.15
C GLN A 211 -13.22 -4.73 11.22
N VAL A 212 -12.07 -5.20 11.70
CA VAL A 212 -11.69 -6.61 11.69
C VAL A 212 -11.08 -7.03 13.02
N ASP A 213 -11.13 -8.34 13.30
CA ASP A 213 -10.49 -8.89 14.50
C ASP A 213 -8.99 -8.59 14.54
N LEU A 214 -8.48 -8.29 15.73
CA LEU A 214 -7.06 -7.96 15.90
C LEU A 214 -6.14 -9.12 15.49
N SER A 215 -6.61 -10.37 15.60
CA SER A 215 -5.88 -11.56 15.13
C SER A 215 -5.68 -11.55 13.61
N ALA A 216 -6.71 -11.21 12.83
CA ALA A 216 -6.63 -11.05 11.37
C ALA A 216 -5.74 -9.86 10.99
N TYR A 217 -5.82 -8.76 11.75
CA TYR A 217 -4.93 -7.61 11.57
C TYR A 217 -3.44 -7.95 11.80
N ARG A 218 -3.13 -8.73 12.85
CA ARG A 218 -1.77 -9.25 13.08
C ARG A 218 -1.31 -10.15 11.94
N ALA A 219 -2.19 -11.03 11.43
CA ALA A 219 -1.88 -11.89 10.29
C ALA A 219 -1.58 -11.08 9.01
N ALA A 220 -2.40 -10.07 8.69
CA ALA A 220 -2.18 -9.16 7.56
C ALA A 220 -0.87 -8.37 7.69
N SER A 221 -0.47 -8.01 8.92
CA SER A 221 0.80 -7.35 9.20
C SER A 221 2.00 -8.26 8.87
N VAL A 222 1.90 -9.57 9.15
CA VAL A 222 2.92 -10.56 8.74
C VAL A 222 2.99 -10.67 7.22
N LEU A 223 1.85 -10.71 6.53
CA LEU A 223 1.80 -10.74 5.06
C LEU A 223 2.54 -9.55 4.45
N LEU A 224 2.22 -8.34 4.91
CA LEU A 224 2.83 -7.09 4.45
C LEU A 224 4.34 -7.06 4.69
N LEU A 225 4.78 -7.36 5.90
CA LEU A 225 6.20 -7.20 6.27
C LEU A 225 7.10 -8.33 5.76
N CYS A 226 6.54 -9.50 5.43
CA CYS A 226 7.27 -10.58 4.76
C CYS A 226 7.26 -10.46 3.23
N ALA A 227 6.36 -9.66 2.65
CA ALA A 227 6.23 -9.45 1.21
C ALA A 227 7.56 -9.01 0.55
N PRO A 228 7.86 -9.45 -0.68
CA PRO A 228 9.06 -9.01 -1.40
C PRO A 228 9.01 -7.55 -1.88
N GLN A 229 7.80 -6.97 -1.94
CA GLN A 229 7.55 -5.57 -2.25
C GLN A 229 8.10 -4.63 -1.17
N THR A 230 8.12 -3.32 -1.46
CA THR A 230 8.47 -2.28 -0.49
C THR A 230 7.26 -1.97 0.40
N PRO A 231 7.26 -2.31 1.70
CA PRO A 231 6.11 -2.07 2.55
C PRO A 231 6.03 -0.60 2.97
N LEU A 232 4.82 -0.06 3.01
CA LEU A 232 4.47 1.21 3.63
C LEU A 232 3.58 0.94 4.85
N LEU A 233 3.89 1.64 5.95
CA LEU A 233 3.07 1.66 7.16
C LEU A 233 2.48 3.06 7.32
N PHE A 234 1.19 3.13 7.68
CA PHE A 234 0.58 4.38 8.09
C PHE A 234 0.85 4.67 9.57
N MET A 235 1.03 5.94 9.94
CA MET A 235 1.36 6.31 11.32
C MET A 235 0.35 5.75 12.32
N GLY A 236 0.84 5.05 13.35
CA GLY A 236 0.03 4.37 14.36
C GLY A 236 -0.46 2.97 13.98
N GLN A 237 -0.24 2.52 12.74
CA GLN A 237 -0.55 1.15 12.32
C GLN A 237 0.21 0.12 13.17
N GLU A 238 1.47 0.39 13.48
CA GLU A 238 2.38 -0.54 14.13
C GLU A 238 1.96 -0.92 15.57
N TRP A 239 1.09 -0.13 16.21
CA TRP A 239 0.50 -0.45 17.52
C TRP A 239 -1.02 -0.56 17.49
N ALA A 240 -1.63 -0.62 16.30
CA ALA A 240 -3.09 -0.59 16.12
C ALA A 240 -3.73 0.62 16.83
N ALA A 241 -3.36 1.84 16.44
CA ALA A 241 -3.83 3.07 17.06
C ALA A 241 -5.36 3.15 17.18
N GLY A 242 -5.88 3.45 18.37
CA GLY A 242 -7.31 3.56 18.62
C GLY A 242 -7.96 4.80 18.00
N THR A 243 -7.15 5.72 17.48
CA THR A 243 -7.62 6.95 16.84
C THR A 243 -7.95 6.74 15.36
N SER A 244 -9.01 7.39 14.88
CA SER A 244 -9.32 7.47 13.45
C SER A 244 -8.29 8.34 12.72
N PHE A 245 -8.31 8.33 11.39
CA PHE A 245 -7.69 9.38 10.60
C PHE A 245 -8.72 9.87 9.59
N ARG A 246 -9.22 11.09 9.79
CA ARG A 246 -10.36 11.64 9.04
C ARG A 246 -9.86 12.71 8.06
N PHE A 247 -10.69 12.99 7.05
CA PHE A 247 -10.49 14.16 6.20
C PHE A 247 -10.84 15.44 6.98
N PHE A 248 -9.88 16.35 7.15
CA PHE A 248 -10.04 17.64 7.83
C PHE A 248 -9.40 18.76 7.01
N THR A 249 -9.99 19.96 7.09
CA THR A 249 -9.58 21.17 6.35
C THR A 249 -9.85 22.41 7.21
N ASP A 250 -9.25 23.55 6.88
CA ASP A 250 -9.43 24.83 7.57
C ASP A 250 -9.51 25.94 6.53
N HIS A 251 -10.66 26.05 5.86
CA HIS A 251 -10.86 26.99 4.77
C HIS A 251 -11.69 28.19 5.25
N SER A 252 -11.73 29.24 4.43
CA SER A 252 -12.67 30.35 4.66
C SER A 252 -14.12 29.83 4.74
N PRO A 253 -15.03 30.50 5.47
CA PRO A 253 -16.38 29.97 5.72
C PRO A 253 -17.16 29.55 4.47
N ASP A 254 -17.05 30.31 3.37
CA ASP A 254 -17.77 30.03 2.13
C ASP A 254 -17.24 28.76 1.44
N LEU A 255 -15.91 28.63 1.32
CA LEU A 255 -15.27 27.45 0.74
C LEU A 255 -15.43 26.24 1.67
N GLY A 256 -15.29 26.43 2.98
CA GLY A 256 -15.45 25.40 3.99
C GLY A 256 -16.82 24.74 3.93
N ARG A 257 -17.89 25.53 3.77
CA ARG A 257 -19.25 25.00 3.59
C ARG A 257 -19.34 24.10 2.35
N LEU A 258 -18.76 24.51 1.22
CA LEU A 258 -18.74 23.72 -0.01
C LEU A 258 -17.95 22.41 0.16
N VAL A 259 -16.85 22.44 0.89
CA VAL A 259 -16.06 21.23 1.20
C VAL A 259 -16.88 20.25 2.05
N THR A 260 -17.58 20.73 3.08
CA THR A 260 -18.44 19.89 3.92
C THR A 260 -19.62 19.29 3.13
N GLU A 261 -20.25 20.08 2.26
CA GLU A 261 -21.32 19.61 1.38
C GLU A 261 -20.81 18.58 0.36
N GLY A 262 -19.71 18.88 -0.33
CA GLY A 262 -19.09 17.99 -1.30
C GLY A 262 -18.67 16.65 -0.69
N ARG A 263 -18.02 16.69 0.48
CA ARG A 263 -17.61 15.47 1.20
C ARG A 263 -18.81 14.60 1.57
N ARG A 264 -19.93 15.18 1.97
CA ARG A 264 -21.15 14.39 2.29
C ARG A 264 -21.79 13.81 1.04
N GLU A 265 -21.82 14.56 -0.06
CA GLU A 265 -22.42 14.10 -1.31
C GLU A 265 -21.61 12.98 -1.96
N GLU A 266 -20.28 12.98 -1.83
CA GLU A 266 -19.39 11.90 -2.28
C GLU A 266 -19.82 10.52 -1.75
N PHE A 267 -20.31 10.45 -0.51
CA PHE A 267 -20.76 9.19 0.09
C PHE A 267 -22.20 8.80 -0.24
N ARG A 268 -22.94 9.59 -1.02
CA ARG A 268 -24.34 9.31 -1.33
C ARG A 268 -24.57 7.97 -2.04
N SER A 269 -23.61 7.55 -2.86
CA SER A 269 -23.64 6.29 -3.59
C SER A 269 -23.39 5.06 -2.71
N PHE A 270 -22.84 5.25 -1.50
CA PHE A 270 -22.57 4.15 -0.58
C PHE A 270 -23.82 3.76 0.18
N SER A 271 -24.10 2.46 0.22
CA SER A 271 -25.30 1.88 0.83
C SER A 271 -25.56 2.42 2.25
N SER A 272 -24.51 2.48 3.07
CA SER A 272 -24.52 2.89 4.48
C SER A 272 -24.74 4.40 4.71
N PHE A 273 -24.61 5.22 3.66
CA PHE A 273 -24.76 6.69 3.69
C PHE A 273 -25.77 7.18 2.65
N SER A 274 -26.69 6.30 2.24
CA SER A 274 -27.72 6.61 1.24
C SER A 274 -28.83 7.55 1.76
N SER A 275 -29.07 7.60 3.08
CA SER A 275 -30.03 8.55 3.68
C SER A 275 -29.38 9.88 4.10
N PRO A 276 -30.13 11.00 4.08
CA PRO A 276 -29.65 12.29 4.59
C PRO A 276 -29.18 12.23 6.06
N GLU A 277 -29.88 11.48 6.91
CA GLU A 277 -29.56 11.33 8.32
C GLU A 277 -28.23 10.57 8.52
N ALA A 278 -27.97 9.56 7.69
CA ALA A 278 -26.70 8.84 7.71
C ALA A 278 -25.54 9.75 7.27
N ARG A 279 -25.73 10.55 6.21
CA ARG A 279 -24.71 11.53 5.77
C ARG A 279 -24.45 12.63 6.79
N ALA A 280 -25.46 13.02 7.57
CA ALA A 280 -25.28 14.00 8.65
C ALA A 280 -24.32 13.51 9.76
N ARG A 281 -24.12 12.19 9.88
CA ARG A 281 -23.16 11.59 10.82
C ARG A 281 -21.70 11.65 10.33
N ILE A 282 -21.47 11.96 9.05
CA ILE A 282 -20.12 12.14 8.52
C ILE A 282 -19.49 13.35 9.22
N PRO A 283 -18.31 13.19 9.87
CA PRO A 283 -17.63 14.28 10.56
C PRO A 283 -17.44 15.49 9.65
N ASP A 284 -17.74 16.67 10.17
CA ASP A 284 -17.55 17.91 9.43
C ASP A 284 -16.04 18.17 9.26
N PRO A 285 -15.50 18.20 8.02
CA PRO A 285 -14.08 18.40 7.81
C PRO A 285 -13.58 19.76 8.28
N GLN A 286 -14.44 20.76 8.42
CA GLN A 286 -14.10 22.10 8.94
C GLN A 286 -14.12 22.16 10.48
N SER A 287 -14.64 21.13 11.16
CA SER A 287 -14.65 21.09 12.61
C SER A 287 -13.25 20.80 13.15
N ARG A 288 -12.80 21.62 14.11
CA ARG A 288 -11.57 21.38 14.87
C ARG A 288 -11.52 20.00 15.51
N THR A 289 -12.66 19.47 15.95
CA THR A 289 -12.73 18.13 16.57
C THR A 289 -12.37 17.02 15.58
N THR A 290 -12.62 17.20 14.27
CA THR A 290 -12.26 16.21 13.23
C THR A 290 -10.73 16.08 13.10
N PHE A 291 -10.01 17.20 13.21
CA PHE A 291 -8.55 17.21 13.30
C PHE A 291 -8.08 16.61 14.64
N GLU A 292 -8.63 17.05 15.78
CA GLU A 292 -8.21 16.61 17.11
C GLU A 292 -8.41 15.10 17.33
N ASP A 293 -9.52 14.54 16.84
CA ASP A 293 -9.79 13.09 16.88
C ASP A 293 -8.85 12.27 16.00
N SER A 294 -8.18 12.92 15.02
CA SER A 294 -7.20 12.29 14.14
C SER A 294 -5.77 12.33 14.69
N ARG A 295 -5.55 12.94 15.86
CA ARG A 295 -4.23 13.02 16.51
C ARG A 295 -3.92 11.74 17.26
N LEU A 296 -2.76 11.14 16.95
CA LEU A 296 -2.27 9.95 17.64
C LEU A 296 -2.16 10.14 19.16
N ARG A 297 -2.60 9.13 19.91
CA ARG A 297 -2.51 9.06 21.37
C ARG A 297 -1.31 8.21 21.76
N TRP A 298 -0.15 8.84 21.88
CA TRP A 298 1.13 8.15 22.08
C TRP A 298 1.16 7.21 23.29
N GLU A 299 0.43 7.55 24.34
CA GLU A 299 0.31 6.76 25.56
C GLU A 299 -0.41 5.41 25.37
N GLU A 300 -1.14 5.22 24.26
CA GLU A 300 -1.85 3.97 23.98
C GLU A 300 -0.87 2.82 23.71
N ARG A 301 0.28 3.11 23.10
CA ARG A 301 1.30 2.12 22.71
C ARG A 301 1.91 1.33 23.87
N GLU A 302 1.71 1.79 25.10
CA GLU A 302 2.24 1.19 26.33
C GLU A 302 1.22 0.25 27.01
N ARG A 303 -0.02 0.20 26.49
CA ARG A 303 -1.11 -0.60 27.06
C ARG A 303 -1.55 -1.69 26.09
N GLU A 304 -2.07 -2.78 26.63
CA GLU A 304 -2.68 -3.79 25.79
C GLU A 304 -4.04 -3.30 25.24
N PRO A 305 -4.39 -3.65 23.99
CA PRO A 305 -3.68 -4.57 23.11
C PRO A 305 -2.57 -3.94 22.24
N HIS A 306 -2.37 -2.62 22.30
CA HIS A 306 -1.46 -1.88 21.42
C HIS A 306 0.01 -2.28 21.60
N ALA A 307 0.41 -2.51 22.86
CA ALA A 307 1.78 -2.87 23.21
C ALA A 307 2.21 -4.20 22.56
N SER A 308 1.34 -5.22 22.52
CA SER A 308 1.65 -6.49 21.85
C SER A 308 1.77 -6.35 20.34
N VAL A 309 0.91 -5.53 19.72
CA VAL A 309 0.96 -5.25 18.27
C VAL A 309 2.25 -4.52 17.90
N LEU A 310 2.70 -3.58 18.76
CA LEU A 310 3.98 -2.89 18.59
C LEU A 310 5.17 -3.85 18.71
N ARG A 311 5.15 -4.77 19.67
CA ARG A 311 6.19 -5.81 19.80
C ARG A 311 6.23 -6.70 18.56
N LEU A 312 5.08 -7.13 18.04
CA LEU A 312 4.98 -7.90 16.80
C LEU A 312 5.59 -7.15 15.60
N ASN A 313 5.21 -5.88 15.38
CA ASN A 313 5.72 -5.09 14.27
C ASN A 313 7.24 -4.88 14.38
N ARG A 314 7.76 -4.63 15.58
CA ARG A 314 9.21 -4.54 15.83
C ARG A 314 9.92 -5.85 15.50
N ALA A 315 9.37 -6.99 15.92
CA ALA A 315 9.94 -8.30 15.62
C ALA A 315 9.94 -8.59 14.11
N LEU A 316 8.85 -8.27 13.40
CA LEU A 316 8.75 -8.42 11.95
C LEU A 316 9.72 -7.51 11.20
N LEU A 317 9.89 -6.26 11.61
CA LEU A 317 10.86 -5.34 11.02
C LEU A 317 12.30 -5.78 11.28
N ALA A 318 12.60 -6.30 12.48
CA ALA A 318 13.89 -6.90 12.78
C ALA A 318 14.16 -8.12 11.89
N LEU A 319 13.17 -9.00 11.75
CA LEU A 319 13.26 -10.17 10.86
C LEU A 319 13.52 -9.74 9.41
N ARG A 320 12.78 -8.74 8.90
CA ARG A 320 12.96 -8.20 7.55
C ARG A 320 14.35 -7.60 7.33
N ARG A 321 14.90 -6.93 8.36
CA ARG A 321 16.24 -6.32 8.32
C ARG A 321 17.35 -7.36 8.36
N ASP A 322 17.22 -8.38 9.20
CA ASP A 322 18.33 -9.25 9.57
C ASP A 322 18.33 -10.57 8.80
N GLU A 323 17.16 -11.09 8.39
CA GLU A 323 17.11 -12.38 7.70
C GLU A 323 17.48 -12.29 6.22
N PRO A 324 18.52 -13.03 5.77
CA PRO A 324 18.98 -12.96 4.38
C PRO A 324 17.88 -13.20 3.34
N ALA A 325 16.95 -14.12 3.62
CA ALA A 325 15.84 -14.45 2.73
C ALA A 325 14.86 -13.27 2.52
N LEU A 326 14.68 -12.43 3.54
CA LEU A 326 13.80 -11.25 3.45
C LEU A 326 14.52 -10.02 2.90
N ARG A 327 15.83 -9.89 3.13
CA ARG A 327 16.68 -8.83 2.57
C ARG A 327 16.87 -8.94 1.07
N ASP A 328 16.87 -10.16 0.53
CA ASP A 328 17.06 -10.38 -0.90
C ASP A 328 15.87 -9.84 -1.69
N ALA A 329 16.06 -8.69 -2.34
CA ALA A 329 15.06 -7.97 -3.12
C ALA A 329 14.96 -8.44 -4.58
N ARG A 330 15.58 -9.58 -4.92
CA ARG A 330 15.45 -10.19 -6.25
C ARG A 330 14.14 -10.97 -6.33
N ALA A 331 13.55 -11.01 -7.52
CA ALA A 331 12.38 -11.86 -7.78
C ALA A 331 12.71 -13.36 -7.65
N CYS A 332 13.97 -13.76 -7.91
CA CYS A 332 14.37 -15.15 -7.78
C CYS A 332 14.32 -15.58 -6.29
N GLY A 333 13.64 -16.69 -6.02
CA GLY A 333 13.49 -17.23 -4.66
C GLY A 333 12.25 -16.75 -3.91
N VAL A 334 11.34 -16.03 -4.56
CA VAL A 334 10.00 -15.76 -4.01
C VAL A 334 9.01 -16.77 -4.61
N GLU A 335 8.35 -17.55 -3.75
CA GLU A 335 7.20 -18.35 -4.15
C GLU A 335 6.00 -17.99 -3.28
N VAL A 336 4.84 -17.78 -3.90
CA VAL A 336 3.60 -17.47 -3.19
C VAL A 336 2.49 -18.36 -3.74
N SER A 337 1.74 -18.99 -2.84
CA SER A 337 0.61 -19.84 -3.21
C SER A 337 -0.51 -19.70 -2.20
N ALA A 338 -1.74 -19.89 -2.65
CA ALA A 338 -2.87 -20.13 -1.76
C ALA A 338 -2.94 -21.63 -1.43
N VAL A 339 -3.09 -21.97 -0.16
CA VAL A 339 -3.27 -23.36 0.28
C VAL A 339 -4.77 -23.72 0.35
N ASP A 340 -5.58 -22.74 0.76
CA ASP A 340 -7.03 -22.77 0.74
C ASP A 340 -7.56 -21.35 0.40
N THR A 341 -8.85 -21.10 0.57
CA THR A 341 -9.46 -19.79 0.26
C THR A 341 -9.02 -18.65 1.18
N GLY A 342 -8.51 -18.95 2.38
CA GLY A 342 -8.17 -17.98 3.42
C GLY A 342 -6.71 -18.00 3.86
N THR A 343 -5.86 -18.82 3.25
CA THR A 343 -4.47 -19.02 3.68
C THR A 343 -3.48 -18.81 2.54
N VAL A 344 -2.57 -17.86 2.74
CA VAL A 344 -1.46 -17.57 1.85
C VAL A 344 -0.17 -18.16 2.43
N LEU A 345 0.57 -18.85 1.58
CA LEU A 345 1.91 -19.33 1.86
C LEU A 345 2.92 -18.50 1.08
N LEU A 346 3.87 -17.90 1.78
CA LEU A 346 4.94 -17.10 1.19
C LEU A 346 6.29 -17.72 1.55
N ARG A 347 7.02 -18.21 0.55
CA ARG A 347 8.41 -18.64 0.69
C ARG A 347 9.35 -17.60 0.11
N ARG A 348 10.39 -17.29 0.88
CA ARG A 348 11.51 -16.43 0.51
C ARG A 348 12.80 -17.22 0.67
N GLU A 349 13.67 -17.20 -0.34
CA GLU A 349 14.91 -17.97 -0.38
C GLU A 349 16.11 -17.05 -0.65
N ALA A 350 17.13 -17.17 0.18
CA ALA A 350 18.40 -16.46 0.02
C ALA A 350 19.37 -17.20 -0.90
N ARG A 351 20.43 -16.52 -1.34
CA ARG A 351 21.50 -17.11 -2.19
C ARG A 351 22.20 -18.31 -1.57
N ASP A 352 22.36 -18.30 -0.26
CA ASP A 352 23.01 -19.37 0.51
C ASP A 352 22.10 -20.58 0.75
N GLY A 353 20.87 -20.56 0.21
CA GLY A 353 19.88 -21.63 0.33
C GLY A 353 19.07 -21.61 1.63
N ALA A 354 19.28 -20.62 2.51
CA ALA A 354 18.41 -20.40 3.65
C ALA A 354 17.03 -19.96 3.16
N ALA A 355 15.97 -20.59 3.66
CA ALA A 355 14.60 -20.26 3.29
C ALA A 355 13.76 -19.88 4.51
N LEU A 356 12.84 -18.97 4.29
CA LEU A 356 11.84 -18.52 5.25
C LEU A 356 10.46 -18.74 4.64
N VAL A 357 9.58 -19.36 5.41
CA VAL A 357 8.21 -19.69 4.99
C VAL A 357 7.25 -19.03 5.97
N ALA A 358 6.46 -18.06 5.49
CA ALA A 358 5.36 -17.48 6.23
C ALA A 358 4.05 -18.19 5.84
N VAL A 359 3.38 -18.78 6.82
CA VAL A 359 2.03 -19.35 6.68
C VAL A 359 1.06 -18.35 7.29
N VAL A 360 0.27 -17.68 6.45
CA VAL A 360 -0.62 -16.60 6.87
C VAL A 360 -2.07 -17.00 6.63
N ARG A 361 -2.81 -17.31 7.71
CA ARG A 361 -4.24 -17.56 7.66
C ARG A 361 -4.99 -16.27 8.00
N LEU A 362 -5.66 -15.72 6.99
CA LEU A 362 -6.39 -14.46 7.06
C LEU A 362 -7.85 -14.68 7.51
N LEU A 363 -8.44 -15.83 7.19
CA LEU A 363 -9.83 -16.15 7.51
C LEU A 363 -9.99 -17.49 8.23
N GLY A 364 -10.90 -17.52 9.21
CA GLY A 364 -11.36 -18.72 9.89
C GLY A 364 -10.31 -19.44 10.76
N SER A 365 -10.67 -20.63 11.20
CA SER A 365 -9.83 -21.56 11.98
C SER A 365 -9.69 -22.90 11.25
N GLY A 366 -8.84 -23.80 11.73
CA GLY A 366 -8.68 -25.14 11.18
C GLY A 366 -7.23 -25.56 10.99
N VAL A 367 -7.06 -26.72 10.35
CA VAL A 367 -5.76 -27.28 10.01
C VAL A 367 -5.45 -26.97 8.55
N VAL A 368 -4.26 -26.44 8.29
CA VAL A 368 -3.71 -26.19 6.96
C VAL A 368 -2.56 -27.17 6.73
N GLU A 369 -2.61 -27.90 5.63
CA GLU A 369 -1.52 -28.78 5.23
C GLU A 369 -0.52 -28.04 4.33
N ILE A 370 0.71 -27.92 4.79
CA ILE A 370 1.80 -27.27 4.06
C ILE A 370 2.53 -28.34 3.24
N PRO A 371 2.57 -28.22 1.91
CA PRO A 371 3.15 -29.24 1.05
C PRO A 371 4.67 -29.32 1.26
N ALA A 372 5.22 -30.53 1.11
CA ALA A 372 6.64 -30.78 1.24
C ALA A 372 7.49 -29.89 0.32
N SER A 373 6.98 -29.56 -0.87
CA SER A 373 7.66 -28.66 -1.82
C SER A 373 7.95 -27.27 -1.23
N ALA A 374 7.01 -26.71 -0.48
CA ALA A 374 7.19 -25.42 0.18
C ALA A 374 8.28 -25.47 1.28
N LEU A 375 8.51 -26.65 1.85
CA LEU A 375 9.54 -26.94 2.85
C LEU A 375 10.83 -27.51 2.22
N ARG A 376 11.00 -27.47 0.89
CA ARG A 376 12.11 -28.09 0.13
C ARG A 376 12.29 -29.60 0.41
N GLY A 377 11.20 -30.29 0.71
CA GLY A 377 11.20 -31.70 1.08
C GLY A 377 11.97 -32.01 2.36
N ALA A 378 12.27 -30.98 3.16
CA ALA A 378 13.09 -31.10 4.36
C ALA A 378 12.34 -31.93 5.43
N PRO A 379 13.06 -32.81 6.16
CA PRO A 379 12.44 -33.74 7.09
C PRO A 379 11.85 -33.01 8.30
N PRO A 380 10.89 -33.64 9.03
CA PRO A 380 10.44 -33.13 10.33
C PRO A 380 11.62 -32.70 11.23
N GLY A 381 11.51 -31.50 11.83
CA GLY A 381 12.57 -30.93 12.68
C GLY A 381 13.65 -30.13 11.93
N SER A 382 13.60 -30.04 10.60
CA SER A 382 14.49 -29.18 9.79
C SER A 382 14.06 -27.72 9.72
N TRP A 383 12.91 -27.39 10.32
CA TRP A 383 12.36 -26.05 10.40
C TRP A 383 12.15 -25.63 11.84
N THR A 384 12.18 -24.33 12.09
CA THR A 384 11.97 -23.75 13.41
C THR A 384 11.07 -22.54 13.27
N ALA A 385 10.02 -22.46 14.09
CA ALA A 385 9.22 -21.25 14.18
C ALA A 385 10.05 -20.14 14.80
N VAL A 386 10.20 -19.03 14.06
CA VAL A 386 10.96 -17.86 14.49
C VAL A 386 10.05 -16.70 14.92
N LEU A 387 8.77 -16.77 14.55
CA LEU A 387 7.75 -15.80 14.95
C LEU A 387 6.36 -16.43 14.81
N SER A 388 5.49 -16.21 15.79
CA SER A 388 4.05 -16.46 15.70
C SER A 388 3.26 -15.24 16.15
N THR A 389 2.17 -14.92 15.46
CA THR A 389 1.26 -13.83 15.86
C THR A 389 0.50 -14.12 17.15
N GLU A 390 0.55 -15.36 17.61
CA GLU A 390 -0.10 -15.85 18.83
C GLU A 390 0.91 -16.22 19.92
N ASP A 391 2.16 -15.76 19.81
CA ASP A 391 3.09 -15.78 20.94
C ASP A 391 2.60 -14.82 22.04
N PRO A 392 2.82 -15.12 23.34
CA PRO A 392 2.38 -14.25 24.45
C PRO A 392 2.93 -12.81 24.38
N GLU A 393 4.05 -12.60 23.70
CA GLU A 393 4.61 -11.26 23.49
C GLU A 393 3.83 -10.47 22.41
N HIS A 394 3.19 -11.15 21.47
CA HIS A 394 2.55 -10.55 20.29
C HIS A 394 1.01 -10.46 20.40
N SER A 395 0.42 -11.23 21.31
CA SER A 395 -1.02 -11.28 21.54
C SER A 395 -1.35 -11.10 23.03
N PRO A 396 -2.34 -10.25 23.39
CA PRO A 396 -2.77 -10.13 24.78
C PRO A 396 -3.54 -11.37 25.26
N ASP A 397 -4.08 -12.16 24.34
CA ASP A 397 -4.90 -13.34 24.56
C ASP A 397 -4.44 -14.51 23.66
N PRO A 398 -3.20 -15.01 23.81
CA PRO A 398 -2.60 -15.92 22.85
C PRO A 398 -3.36 -17.25 22.73
N LEU A 399 -3.63 -17.67 21.48
CA LEU A 399 -4.09 -19.01 21.13
C LEU A 399 -3.02 -19.70 20.27
N PRO A 400 -2.07 -20.44 20.88
CA PRO A 400 -0.90 -20.95 20.18
C PRO A 400 -1.23 -21.72 18.89
N ILE A 401 -0.48 -21.41 17.83
CA ILE A 401 -0.57 -22.10 16.54
C ILE A 401 0.15 -23.45 16.66
N GLY A 402 -0.59 -24.54 16.45
CA GLY A 402 -0.03 -25.90 16.51
C GLY A 402 0.78 -26.22 15.25
N LEU A 403 1.95 -26.86 15.42
CA LEU A 403 2.83 -27.27 14.33
C LEU A 403 3.08 -28.78 14.45
N ASP A 404 2.33 -29.56 13.68
CA ASP A 404 2.35 -31.02 13.74
C ASP A 404 3.02 -31.58 12.46
N PRO A 405 4.23 -32.16 12.54
CA PRO A 405 4.84 -32.82 11.39
C PRO A 405 4.01 -34.02 10.93
N ALA A 406 3.71 -34.11 9.64
CA ALA A 406 2.93 -35.19 9.04
C ALA A 406 3.71 -35.84 7.89
N GLY A 407 4.63 -36.76 8.23
CA GLY A 407 5.52 -37.36 7.24
C GLY A 407 6.50 -36.33 6.67
N ARG A 408 6.33 -35.92 5.41
CA ARG A 408 7.13 -34.85 4.76
C ARG A 408 6.39 -33.52 4.65
N THR A 409 5.13 -33.46 5.08
CA THR A 409 4.32 -32.24 5.14
C THR A 409 4.28 -31.70 6.57
N LEU A 410 3.76 -30.49 6.73
CA LEU A 410 3.52 -29.87 8.03
C LEU A 410 2.05 -29.49 8.15
N GLN A 411 1.38 -29.98 9.18
CA GLN A 411 0.05 -29.51 9.53
C GLN A 411 0.18 -28.32 10.49
N VAL A 412 -0.39 -27.19 10.09
CA VAL A 412 -0.43 -25.97 10.90
C VAL A 412 -1.87 -25.77 11.38
N ARG A 413 -2.09 -25.78 12.70
CA ARG A 413 -3.41 -25.66 13.31
C ARG A 413 -3.64 -24.25 13.86
N PHE A 414 -4.63 -23.58 13.29
CA PHE A 414 -5.04 -22.24 13.67
C PHE A 414 -6.37 -22.30 14.45
N ALA A 415 -6.42 -21.70 15.63
CA ALA A 415 -7.68 -21.54 16.37
C ALA A 415 -8.52 -20.35 15.87
N ARG A 416 -7.87 -19.39 15.20
CA ARG A 416 -8.42 -18.16 14.60
C ARG A 416 -7.44 -17.66 13.52
N PRO A 417 -7.74 -16.58 12.76
CA PRO A 417 -6.75 -15.97 11.88
C PRO A 417 -5.44 -15.68 12.61
N GLY A 418 -4.33 -15.88 11.93
CA GLY A 418 -3.00 -15.77 12.52
C GLY A 418 -1.92 -16.13 11.52
N ALA A 419 -0.66 -15.94 11.90
CA ALA A 419 0.46 -16.33 11.06
C ALA A 419 1.61 -16.91 11.88
N VAL A 420 2.35 -17.81 11.25
CA VAL A 420 3.61 -18.33 11.76
C VAL A 420 4.67 -18.20 10.68
N VAL A 421 5.87 -17.80 11.09
CA VAL A 421 7.04 -17.70 10.22
C VAL A 421 8.04 -18.77 10.62
N LEU A 422 8.41 -19.61 9.66
CA LEU A 422 9.30 -20.75 9.82
C LEU A 422 10.61 -20.47 9.10
N LYS A 423 11.73 -20.71 9.77
CA LYS A 423 13.05 -20.78 9.14
C LYS A 423 13.32 -22.23 8.77
N VAL A 424 13.56 -22.49 7.49
CA VAL A 424 13.88 -23.81 6.96
C VAL A 424 15.39 -23.88 6.73
N ARG A 425 16.07 -24.82 7.40
CA ARG A 425 17.51 -25.02 7.22
C ARG A 425 17.78 -25.52 5.81
N ALA A 426 18.85 -25.02 5.19
CA ALA A 426 19.37 -25.61 3.96
C ALA A 426 19.66 -27.09 4.24
N GLY A 427 19.00 -27.99 3.52
CA GLY A 427 19.38 -29.40 3.59
C GLY A 427 20.83 -29.53 3.16
N THR A 428 21.65 -30.22 3.95
CA THR A 428 22.91 -30.76 3.45
C THR A 428 22.54 -31.72 2.33
N ALA A 429 22.72 -31.28 1.08
CA ALA A 429 22.54 -32.13 -0.10
C ALA A 429 23.51 -33.30 -0.07
#